data_AF-A0A009PGS7-F1
#
_entry.id   AF-A0A009PGS7-F1
#
_cell.length_a   1.000
_cell.length_b   1.000
_cell.length_c   1.000
_cell.angle_alpha   90.00
_cell.angle_beta   90.00
_cell.angle_gamma   90.00
#
_symmetry.space_group_name_H-M   'P 1'
#
loop_
_entity.id
_entity.type
_entity.pdbx_description
1 polymer ?
#
loop_
_entity_poly.entity_id
_entity_poly.type
_entity_poly.pdbx_seq_one_letter_code
_entity_poly.pdbx_strand_id
1 'polypeptide(L)'
;MSPDQKQAIKLYDSSFCVGCGLPNATLYFPELLKESLENEYGGFKDPKNLINIVHPSKKVAFFSYQIPQVNNKTHGIAKYDDEDTFNYKEIQVTLDKSQQFLVGPILNFYNATH
;
A
#
# COMPACT_ATOMS: atom_id res chain seq x y z
N MET A 1 -6.08 -13.08 -7.88
CA MET A 1 -6.35 -12.38 -9.16
C MET A 1 -7.52 -13.07 -9.84
N SER A 2 -8.32 -12.33 -10.62
CA SER A 2 -9.33 -12.92 -11.49
C SER A 2 -8.70 -13.79 -12.58
N PRO A 3 -9.42 -14.76 -13.17
CA PRO A 3 -8.90 -15.61 -14.25
C PRO A 3 -8.39 -14.83 -15.47
N ASP A 4 -9.01 -13.68 -15.76
CA ASP A 4 -8.63 -12.79 -16.86
C ASP A 4 -7.56 -11.75 -16.45
N GLN A 5 -7.08 -11.81 -15.21
CA GLN A 5 -6.06 -10.95 -14.61
C GLN A 5 -6.40 -9.45 -14.59
N LYS A 6 -7.66 -9.07 -14.85
CA LYS A 6 -8.09 -7.66 -14.82
C LYS A 6 -8.41 -7.14 -13.43
N GLN A 7 -8.59 -8.06 -12.47
CA GLN A 7 -8.98 -7.75 -11.12
C GLN A 7 -8.10 -8.47 -10.10
N ALA A 8 -7.81 -7.80 -8.99
CA ALA A 8 -7.00 -8.35 -7.94
C ALA A 8 -7.34 -7.69 -6.61
N ILE A 9 -7.36 -8.50 -5.56
CA ILE A 9 -7.16 -8.04 -4.19
C ILE A 9 -5.85 -8.67 -3.74
N LYS A 10 -4.90 -7.85 -3.31
CA LYS A 10 -3.62 -8.29 -2.78
C LYS A 10 -3.47 -7.74 -1.37
N LEU A 11 -2.97 -8.59 -0.48
CA LEU A 11 -2.67 -8.25 0.90
C LEU A 11 -1.19 -8.52 1.12
N TYR A 12 -0.54 -7.62 1.85
CA TYR A 12 0.80 -7.80 2.34
C TYR A 12 0.81 -7.44 3.83
N ASP A 13 1.44 -8.29 4.63
CA ASP A 13 1.71 -8.04 6.04
C ASP A 13 3.15 -8.52 6.29
N SER A 14 4.02 -7.60 6.69
CA SER A 14 5.43 -7.93 6.94
C SER A 14 5.61 -8.86 8.13
N SER A 15 4.56 -9.10 8.93
CA SER A 15 4.57 -10.00 10.09
C SER A 15 5.69 -9.68 11.05
N PHE A 16 5.87 -8.38 11.34
CA PHE A 16 6.91 -7.85 12.23
C PHE A 16 8.36 -8.06 11.73
N CYS A 17 8.55 -8.45 10.46
CA CYS A 17 9.87 -8.46 9.83
C CYS A 17 10.26 -7.04 9.41
N VAL A 18 11.08 -6.36 10.21
CA VAL A 18 11.54 -4.98 9.94
C VAL A 18 12.14 -4.83 8.54
N GLY A 19 13.07 -5.72 8.16
CA GLY A 19 13.71 -5.68 6.84
C GLY A 19 12.77 -6.03 5.68
N CYS A 20 11.62 -6.66 5.95
CA CYS A 20 10.59 -6.92 4.95
C CYS A 20 9.61 -5.75 4.83
N GLY A 21 9.30 -5.09 5.96
CA GLY A 21 8.31 -4.03 6.03
C GLY A 21 8.88 -2.66 5.69
N LEU A 22 9.98 -2.27 6.33
CA LEU A 22 10.52 -0.92 6.28
C LEU A 22 10.81 -0.43 4.86
N PRO A 23 11.50 -1.19 3.97
CA PRO A 23 11.76 -0.73 2.60
C PRO A 23 10.47 -0.59 1.77
N ASN A 24 9.45 -1.43 1.99
CA ASN A 24 8.15 -1.32 1.32
C ASN A 24 7.38 -0.09 1.81
N ALA A 25 7.44 0.19 3.11
CA ALA A 25 6.79 1.34 3.72
C ALA A 25 7.32 2.67 3.17
N THR A 26 8.60 2.78 2.81
CA THR A 26 9.19 4.04 2.32
C THR A 26 8.54 4.56 1.04
N LEU A 27 7.88 3.70 0.26
CA LEU A 27 7.13 4.12 -0.93
C LEU A 27 5.98 5.06 -0.57
N TYR A 28 5.34 4.81 0.58
CA TYR A 28 4.15 5.53 1.05
C TYR A 28 4.45 6.51 2.19
N PHE A 29 5.55 6.29 2.92
CA PHE A 29 5.99 7.08 4.07
C PHE A 29 7.46 7.49 3.88
N PRO A 30 7.74 8.55 3.10
CA PRO A 30 9.10 8.93 2.72
C PRO A 30 10.03 9.24 3.90
N GLU A 31 9.48 9.59 5.06
CA GLU A 31 10.22 9.83 6.31
C GLU A 31 10.96 8.58 6.81
N LEU A 32 10.44 7.37 6.53
CA LEU A 32 11.05 6.10 6.95
C LEU A 32 12.28 5.72 6.13
N LEU A 33 12.50 6.41 5.00
CA LEU A 33 13.60 6.07 4.10
C LEU A 33 14.97 6.17 4.75
N LYS A 34 15.17 7.23 5.56
CA LYS A 34 16.47 7.45 6.20
C LYS A 34 16.83 6.25 7.08
N GLU A 35 15.91 5.85 7.95
CA GLU A 35 16.06 4.70 8.83
C GLU A 35 16.29 3.40 8.04
N SER A 36 15.51 3.20 6.97
CA SER A 36 15.62 2.00 6.12
C SER A 36 16.99 1.87 5.45
N LEU A 37 17.57 2.99 5.02
CA LEU A 37 18.91 3.01 4.41
C LEU A 37 20.02 2.86 5.46
N GLU A 38 19.88 3.48 6.63
CA GLU A 38 20.85 3.37 7.74
C GLU A 38 20.96 1.93 8.26
N ASN A 39 19.89 1.15 8.17
CA ASN A 39 19.84 -0.27 8.53
C ASN A 39 20.05 -1.22 7.34
N GLU A 40 20.52 -0.72 6.19
CA GLU A 40 20.85 -1.51 4.99
C GLU A 40 19.68 -2.32 4.37
N TYR A 41 18.43 -1.97 4.66
CA TYR A 41 17.25 -2.65 4.10
C TYR A 41 16.86 -2.15 2.70
N GLY A 42 17.40 -0.99 2.28
CA GLY A 42 17.05 -0.34 1.02
C GLY A 42 15.79 0.53 1.14
N GLY A 43 15.11 0.79 0.02
CA GLY A 43 13.86 1.56 0.04
C GLY A 43 13.36 1.92 -1.36
N PHE A 44 12.05 2.12 -1.46
CA PHE A 44 11.39 2.54 -2.69
C PHE A 44 10.99 4.01 -2.65
N LYS A 45 10.94 4.61 -3.85
CA LYS A 45 10.46 5.97 -4.09
C LYS A 45 9.65 5.99 -5.38
N ASP A 46 8.73 6.94 -5.45
CA ASP A 46 8.03 7.29 -6.69
C ASP A 46 8.51 8.65 -7.23
N PRO A 47 9.66 8.72 -7.91
CA PRO A 47 10.22 9.98 -8.40
C PRO A 47 9.35 10.64 -9.49
N LYS A 48 8.41 9.88 -10.08
CA LYS A 48 7.53 10.34 -11.16
C LYS A 48 6.14 10.72 -10.65
N ASN A 49 5.86 10.57 -9.35
CA ASN A 49 4.55 10.82 -8.74
C ASN A 49 3.40 10.12 -9.49
N LEU A 50 3.63 8.86 -9.87
CA LEU A 50 2.64 7.98 -10.50
C LEU A 50 1.57 7.50 -9.49
N ILE A 51 1.89 7.54 -8.20
CA ILE A 51 1.00 7.15 -7.11
C ILE A 51 0.43 8.43 -6.49
N ASN A 52 -0.89 8.53 -6.46
CA ASN A 52 -1.56 9.56 -5.69
C ASN A 52 -1.73 9.06 -4.25
N ILE A 53 -1.17 9.77 -3.27
CA ILE A 53 -1.15 9.39 -1.85
C ILE A 53 -1.82 10.47 -1.01
N VAL A 54 -2.65 10.06 -0.05
CA VAL A 54 -3.30 10.91 0.94
C VAL A 54 -3.08 10.29 2.33
N HIS A 55 -2.54 11.07 3.26
CA HIS A 55 -2.27 10.63 4.63
C HIS A 55 -3.37 11.10 5.59
N PRO A 56 -4.35 10.24 5.97
CA PRO A 56 -5.29 10.56 7.03
C PRO A 56 -4.64 10.61 8.42
N SER A 57 -3.47 9.97 8.60
CA SER A 57 -2.66 10.06 9.81
C SER A 57 -1.18 9.78 9.49
N LYS A 58 -0.28 9.95 10.46
CA LYS A 58 1.16 9.68 10.26
C LYS A 58 1.49 8.23 9.87
N LYS A 59 0.68 7.28 10.33
CA LYS A 59 0.92 5.84 10.17
C LYS A 59 0.04 5.19 9.09
N VAL A 60 -0.78 5.97 8.38
CA VAL A 60 -1.75 5.47 7.40
C VAL A 60 -1.69 6.30 6.13
N ALA A 61 -1.60 5.64 4.99
CA ALA A 61 -1.60 6.23 3.66
C ALA A 61 -2.68 5.57 2.80
N PHE A 62 -3.61 6.36 2.29
CA PHE A 62 -4.53 5.95 1.23
C PHE A 62 -3.87 6.26 -0.10
N PHE A 63 -3.87 5.31 -1.02
CA PHE A 63 -3.21 5.51 -2.30
C PHE A 63 -4.02 5.02 -3.49
N SER A 64 -3.68 5.51 -4.67
CA SER A 64 -4.19 4.98 -5.91
C SER A 64 -3.24 5.23 -7.07
N TYR A 65 -3.22 4.32 -8.04
CA TYR A 65 -2.45 4.45 -9.27
C TYR A 65 -3.17 3.78 -10.44
N GLN A 66 -2.77 4.14 -11.66
CA GLN A 66 -3.31 3.59 -12.90
C GLN A 66 -2.17 3.09 -13.77
N ILE A 67 -2.16 1.78 -14.07
CA ILE A 67 -1.21 1.24 -15.04
C ILE A 67 -1.69 1.67 -16.44
N PRO A 68 -0.83 2.26 -17.28
CA PRO A 68 -1.18 2.58 -18.66
C PRO A 68 -1.70 1.33 -19.39
N GLN A 69 -2.73 1.48 -20.21
CA GLN A 69 -3.37 0.41 -20.99
C GLN A 69 -4.20 -0.61 -20.18
N VAL A 70 -4.12 -0.61 -18.85
CA VAL A 70 -5.10 -1.27 -17.98
C VAL A 70 -6.21 -0.25 -17.70
N ASN A 71 -7.48 -0.60 -17.90
CA ASN A 71 -8.59 0.37 -17.77
C ASN A 71 -9.15 0.45 -16.32
N ASN A 72 -8.53 -0.29 -15.40
CA ASN A 72 -8.95 -0.42 -14.00
C ASN A 72 -7.94 0.25 -13.08
N LYS A 73 -8.44 1.12 -12.21
CA LYS A 73 -7.62 1.83 -11.22
C LYS A 73 -7.38 0.95 -10.01
N THR A 74 -6.16 0.96 -9.50
CA THR A 74 -5.84 0.34 -8.22
C THR A 74 -6.00 1.37 -7.12
N HIS A 75 -6.68 0.97 -6.05
CA HIS A 75 -6.79 1.72 -4.80
C HIS A 75 -6.23 0.88 -3.67
N GLY A 76 -5.68 1.50 -2.64
CA GLY A 76 -5.11 0.77 -1.54
C GLY A 76 -4.94 1.58 -0.27
N ILE A 77 -4.60 0.86 0.78
CA ILE A 77 -4.25 1.41 2.08
C ILE A 77 -2.95 0.77 2.52
N ALA A 78 -1.95 1.60 2.78
CA ALA A 78 -0.70 1.23 3.40
C ALA A 78 -0.70 1.72 4.85
N LYS A 79 -0.19 0.90 5.76
CA LYS A 79 -0.09 1.21 7.19
C LYS A 79 1.21 0.69 7.75
N TYR A 80 1.71 1.32 8.80
CA TYR A 80 2.72 0.69 9.64
C TYR A 80 2.45 0.93 11.12
N ASP A 81 2.99 0.06 11.95
CA ASP A 81 3.15 0.29 13.38
C ASP A 81 4.63 0.16 13.74
N ASP A 82 5.06 0.92 14.73
CA ASP A 82 6.44 1.09 15.18
C ASP A 82 6.57 1.18 16.71
N GLU A 83 5.50 0.93 17.48
CA GLU A 83 5.51 1.08 18.94
C GLU A 83 6.33 0.00 19.66
N ASP A 84 6.29 -1.25 19.17
CA ASP A 84 7.06 -2.37 19.73
C ASP A 84 8.02 -2.97 18.69
N THR A 85 7.46 -3.48 17.59
CA THR A 85 8.22 -4.04 16.48
C THR A 85 7.61 -3.55 15.19
N PHE A 86 8.47 -3.06 14.28
CA PHE A 86 8.00 -2.49 13.04
C PHE A 86 7.18 -3.52 12.24
N ASN A 87 5.91 -3.19 11.97
CA ASN A 87 5.07 -3.99 11.11
C ASN A 87 4.39 -3.12 10.05
N TYR A 88 4.70 -3.38 8.79
CA TYR A 88 4.04 -2.77 7.65
C TYR A 88 2.97 -3.71 7.07
N LYS A 89 1.81 -3.12 6.76
CA LYS A 89 0.69 -3.82 6.13
C LYS A 89 0.13 -3.02 4.97
N GLU A 90 -0.33 -3.70 3.94
CA GLU A 90 -0.87 -3.09 2.74
C GLU A 90 -2.01 -3.93 2.15
N ILE A 91 -3.05 -3.24 1.67
CA ILE A 91 -4.03 -3.80 0.76
C ILE A 91 -4.02 -3.04 -0.56
N GLN A 92 -4.08 -3.78 -1.67
CA GLN A 92 -4.32 -3.25 -3.01
C GLN A 92 -5.57 -3.89 -3.58
N VAL A 93 -6.47 -3.07 -4.11
CA VAL A 93 -7.74 -3.46 -4.70
C VAL A 93 -7.83 -2.87 -6.10
N THR A 94 -7.87 -3.75 -7.09
CA THR A 94 -8.11 -3.43 -8.51
C THR A 94 -9.36 -4.19 -8.92
N LEU A 95 -10.44 -3.47 -9.23
CA LEU A 95 -11.70 -4.07 -9.70
C LEU A 95 -12.09 -3.49 -11.05
N ASP A 96 -12.86 -4.27 -11.81
CA ASP A 96 -13.47 -3.80 -13.05
C ASP A 96 -14.43 -2.64 -12.77
N LYS A 97 -14.63 -1.77 -13.76
CA LYS A 97 -15.50 -0.58 -13.62
C LYS A 97 -16.90 -0.91 -13.11
N SER A 98 -17.48 -2.04 -13.52
CA SER A 98 -18.80 -2.49 -13.05
C SER A 98 -18.83 -2.85 -11.56
N GLN A 99 -17.67 -3.09 -10.93
CA GLN A 99 -17.52 -3.52 -9.55
C GLN A 99 -16.81 -2.48 -8.67
N GLN A 100 -16.50 -1.30 -9.21
CA GLN A 100 -15.79 -0.23 -8.49
C GLN A 100 -16.52 0.24 -7.22
N PHE A 101 -17.85 0.09 -7.15
CA PHE A 101 -18.63 0.40 -5.95
C PHE A 101 -18.24 -0.44 -4.72
N LEU A 102 -17.57 -1.58 -4.91
CA LEU A 102 -17.09 -2.46 -3.83
C LEU A 102 -15.76 -2.01 -3.23
N VAL A 103 -14.98 -1.18 -3.94
CA VAL A 103 -13.63 -0.78 -3.50
C VAL A 103 -13.68 -0.06 -2.14
N GLY A 104 -14.58 0.91 -2.00
CA GLY A 104 -14.75 1.66 -0.75
C GLY A 104 -15.07 0.76 0.45
N PRO A 105 -16.12 -0.08 0.40
CA PRO A 105 -16.43 -1.04 1.45
C PRO A 105 -15.26 -1.96 1.82
N ILE A 106 -14.54 -2.51 0.84
CA ILE A 106 -13.39 -3.41 1.08
C ILE A 106 -12.27 -2.67 1.83
N LEU A 107 -11.89 -1.49 1.33
CA LEU A 107 -10.81 -0.70 1.92
C LEU A 107 -11.18 -0.16 3.31
N ASN A 108 -12.42 0.26 3.51
CA ASN A 108 -12.89 0.71 4.83
C ASN A 108 -12.90 -0.42 5.85
N PHE A 109 -13.35 -1.61 5.44
CA PHE A 109 -13.28 -2.80 6.30
C PHE A 109 -11.84 -3.11 6.70
N TYR A 110 -10.91 -3.16 5.74
CA TYR A 110 -9.49 -3.36 6.03
C TYR A 110 -8.95 -2.28 6.97
N ASN A 111 -9.26 -1.02 6.70
CA ASN A 111 -8.81 0.10 7.52
C ASN A 111 -9.27 0.01 8.98
N ALA A 112 -10.46 -0.52 9.23
CA ALA A 112 -11.02 -0.64 10.57
C ALA A 112 -10.51 -1.86 11.35
N THR A 113 -9.96 -2.86 10.66
CA THR A 113 -9.72 -4.20 11.25
C THR A 113 -8.27 -4.66 11.25
N HIS A 114 -7.39 -4.02 10.46
CA HIS A 114 -5.98 -4.41 10.29
C HIS A 114 -5.03 -3.23 10.52
#